data_AF-A0A2U1AFM4-F1
#
_entry.id   AF-A0A2U1AFM4-F1
#
_cell.length_a   1.000
_cell.length_b   1.000
_cell.length_c   1.000
_cell.angle_alpha   90.00
_cell.angle_beta   90.00
_cell.angle_gamma   90.00
#
_symmetry.space_group_name_H-M   'P 1'
#
loop_
_entity.id
_entity.type
_entity.pdbx_description
1 polymer ?
#
loop_
_entity_poly.entity_id
_entity_poly.type
_entity_poly.pdbx_seq_one_letter_code
_entity_poly.pdbx_strand_id
1 'polypeptide(L)'
;MIQESLVCKAYELAKERYQAFGIDTDSVVEKLFQIPISVQCWQGDDIGGYEKRTGASGGGILTTGNYPGKARTADELRQDVDQLRTLVSGKFRFALHAIYLESEQPVDRREIRPEHFARWTAWAKDRGIGLDFNPTFLPIRWQRTALLFHPPMRKSANSGLTMQKPAAQSVTASDGNSAPLVS
;
A
#
# COMPACT_ATOMS: atom_id res chain seq x y z
N MET A 1 22.93 15.36 -23.39
CA MET A 1 23.64 16.49 -22.75
C MET A 1 22.69 17.68 -22.79
N ILE A 2 22.37 18.27 -21.63
CA ILE A 2 21.49 19.44 -21.56
C ILE A 2 22.27 20.66 -22.07
N GLN A 3 21.70 21.44 -22.98
CA GLN A 3 22.32 22.70 -23.42
C GLN A 3 21.96 23.80 -22.42
N GLU A 4 22.72 23.91 -21.33
CA GLU A 4 22.45 24.84 -20.23
C GLU A 4 22.19 26.28 -20.69
N SER A 5 22.97 26.75 -21.67
CA SER A 5 22.80 28.10 -22.23
C SER A 5 21.44 28.33 -22.90
N LEU A 6 20.85 27.30 -23.51
CA LEU A 6 19.51 27.39 -24.08
C LEU A 6 18.44 27.35 -22.98
N VAL A 7 18.65 26.54 -21.94
CA VAL A 7 17.73 26.46 -20.80
C VAL A 7 17.65 27.80 -20.06
N CYS A 8 18.80 28.41 -19.75
CA CYS A 8 18.84 29.71 -19.08
C CYS A 8 18.19 30.80 -19.94
N LYS A 9 18.48 30.87 -21.24
CA LYS A 9 17.84 31.84 -22.15
C LYS A 9 16.32 31.66 -22.23
N ALA A 10 15.86 30.42 -22.29
CA ALA A 10 14.42 30.12 -22.30
C ALA A 10 13.76 30.52 -20.98
N TYR A 11 14.44 30.32 -19.84
CA TYR A 11 13.94 30.73 -18.53
C TYR A 11 13.86 32.25 -18.39
N GLU A 12 14.88 33.00 -18.79
CA GLU A 12 14.84 34.48 -18.75
C GLU A 12 13.67 35.04 -19.57
N LEU A 13 13.44 34.51 -20.77
CA LEU A 13 12.29 34.91 -21.58
C LEU A 13 10.94 34.56 -20.90
N ALA A 14 10.86 33.42 -20.20
CA ALA A 14 9.67 33.07 -19.45
C ALA A 14 9.45 34.00 -18.25
N LYS A 15 10.51 34.35 -17.53
CA LYS A 15 10.49 35.28 -16.40
C LYS A 15 9.95 36.65 -16.81
N GLU A 16 10.42 37.21 -17.94
CA GLU A 16 9.88 38.45 -18.50
C GLU A 16 8.37 38.38 -18.77
N ARG A 17 7.90 37.26 -19.35
CA ARG A 17 6.47 37.04 -19.64
C ARG A 17 5.62 36.99 -18.38
N TYR A 18 6.07 36.28 -17.35
CA TYR A 18 5.35 36.20 -16.07
C TYR A 18 5.39 37.51 -15.30
N GLN A 19 6.49 38.26 -15.38
CA GLN A 19 6.61 39.58 -14.76
C GLN A 19 5.60 40.58 -15.33
N ALA A 20 5.24 40.47 -16.62
CA ALA A 20 4.17 41.30 -17.22
C ALA A 20 2.79 41.08 -16.57
N PHE A 21 2.58 39.96 -15.88
CA PHE A 21 1.38 39.68 -15.08
C PHE A 21 1.58 39.96 -13.58
N GLY A 22 2.71 40.56 -13.19
CA GLY A 22 3.06 40.84 -11.79
C GLY A 22 3.52 39.62 -11.00
N ILE A 23 3.97 38.55 -11.67
CA ILE A 23 4.43 37.31 -11.04
C ILE A 23 5.95 37.25 -11.02
N ASP A 24 6.53 37.25 -9.82
CA ASP A 24 7.96 37.00 -9.59
C ASP A 24 8.24 35.48 -9.57
N THR A 25 8.77 34.96 -10.68
CA THR A 25 9.03 33.52 -10.84
C THR A 25 10.13 33.02 -9.92
N ASP A 26 11.14 33.83 -9.61
CA ASP A 26 12.25 33.40 -8.76
C ASP A 26 11.77 33.19 -7.33
N SER A 27 11.00 34.14 -6.80
CA SER A 27 10.36 34.00 -5.48
C SER A 27 9.42 32.78 -5.42
N VAL A 28 8.69 32.49 -6.50
CA VAL A 28 7.81 31.32 -6.57
C VAL A 28 8.61 30.02 -6.57
N VAL A 29 9.69 29.94 -7.35
CA VAL A 29 10.57 28.77 -7.41
C VAL A 29 11.22 28.52 -6.05
N GLU A 30 11.71 29.56 -5.38
CA GLU A 30 12.25 29.46 -4.02
C GLU A 30 11.23 28.88 -3.04
N LYS A 31 9.98 29.37 -3.07
CA LYS A 31 8.89 28.83 -2.24
C LYS A 31 8.59 27.38 -2.57
N LEU A 32 8.56 27.02 -3.85
CA LEU A 32 8.29 25.66 -4.31
C LEU A 32 9.30 24.66 -3.72
N PHE A 33 10.59 25.01 -3.69
CA PHE A 33 11.63 24.17 -3.07
C PHE A 33 11.44 23.93 -1.57
N GLN A 34 10.68 24.78 -0.89
CA GLN A 34 10.40 24.64 0.55
C GLN A 34 9.21 23.73 0.86
N ILE A 35 8.38 23.37 -0.12
CA ILE A 35 7.18 22.55 0.07
C ILE A 35 7.59 21.07 0.06
N PRO A 36 7.45 20.33 1.17
CA PRO A 36 7.79 18.92 1.19
C PRO A 36 6.75 18.08 0.46
N ILE A 37 7.21 17.19 -0.42
CA ILE A 37 6.36 16.18 -1.05
C ILE A 37 6.54 14.85 -0.34
N SER A 38 5.42 14.25 0.09
CA SER A 38 5.41 12.92 0.71
C SER A 38 5.16 11.84 -0.33
N VAL A 39 6.20 11.07 -0.63
CA VAL A 39 6.16 9.99 -1.60
C VAL A 39 5.71 8.70 -0.91
N GLN A 40 4.75 8.03 -1.54
CA GLN A 40 4.10 6.83 -1.01
C GLN A 40 4.98 5.60 -1.19
N CYS A 41 5.23 4.84 -0.12
CA CYS A 41 6.16 3.71 -0.13
C CYS A 41 5.73 2.57 -1.07
N TRP A 42 4.42 2.39 -1.25
CA TRP A 42 3.87 1.23 -1.94
C TRP A 42 4.01 1.25 -3.46
N GLN A 43 4.48 2.35 -4.02
CA GLN A 43 4.79 2.41 -5.45
C GLN A 43 6.02 1.56 -5.80
N GLY A 44 6.98 1.38 -4.87
CA GLY A 44 8.21 0.66 -5.19
C GLY A 44 8.07 -0.87 -5.22
N ASP A 45 6.99 -1.42 -4.67
CA ASP A 45 6.81 -2.88 -4.50
C ASP A 45 5.40 -3.39 -4.87
N ASP A 46 4.61 -2.55 -5.53
CA ASP A 46 3.23 -2.82 -5.93
C ASP A 46 2.29 -3.15 -4.75
N ILE A 47 2.40 -2.43 -3.63
CA ILE A 47 1.63 -2.69 -2.40
C ILE A 47 1.90 -4.10 -1.84
N GLY A 48 3.13 -4.58 -1.99
CA GLY A 48 3.55 -5.89 -1.49
C GLY A 48 3.62 -5.94 0.03
N GLY A 49 4.28 -4.95 0.63
CA GLY A 49 4.64 -4.94 2.05
C GLY A 49 5.66 -6.03 2.40
N TYR A 50 6.13 -5.99 3.65
CA TYR A 50 7.11 -6.93 4.21
C TYR A 50 6.58 -7.69 5.44
N GLU A 51 5.27 -7.60 5.70
CA GLU A 51 4.58 -8.41 6.70
C GLU A 51 4.73 -9.90 6.37
N LYS A 52 5.42 -10.66 7.23
CA LYS A 52 5.58 -12.12 7.11
C LYS A 52 4.25 -12.83 7.43
N ARG A 53 3.28 -12.81 6.53
CA ARG A 53 1.99 -13.53 6.66
C ARG A 53 1.59 -14.28 5.41
N THR A 54 0.85 -15.37 5.61
CA THR A 54 0.27 -16.19 4.53
C THR A 54 -1.10 -15.65 4.13
N GLY A 55 -1.25 -15.20 2.89
CA GLY A 55 -2.53 -14.81 2.28
C GLY A 55 -2.39 -13.70 1.26
N ALA A 56 -3.21 -13.70 0.21
CA ALA A 56 -3.22 -12.65 -0.79
C ALA A 56 -3.67 -11.31 -0.19
N SER A 57 -3.02 -10.23 -0.62
CA SER A 57 -3.50 -8.85 -0.43
C SER A 57 -4.85 -8.70 -1.15
N GLY A 58 -5.91 -8.65 -0.35
CA GLY A 58 -7.27 -8.34 -0.78
C GLY A 58 -7.67 -6.95 -0.29
N GLY A 59 -8.57 -6.27 -1.01
CA GLY A 59 -9.01 -4.93 -0.61
C GLY A 59 -9.74 -4.12 -1.65
N GLY A 60 -9.92 -4.63 -2.87
CA GLY A 60 -10.49 -3.85 -3.96
C GLY A 60 -9.50 -2.86 -4.58
N ILE A 61 -8.24 -2.87 -4.15
CA ILE A 61 -7.13 -2.12 -4.77
C ILE A 61 -6.30 -3.11 -5.58
N LEU A 62 -5.90 -2.71 -6.77
CA LEU A 62 -5.14 -3.53 -7.71
C LEU A 62 -3.97 -2.71 -8.26
N THR A 63 -2.79 -3.32 -8.28
CA THR A 63 -1.66 -2.91 -9.09
C THR A 63 -1.70 -3.68 -10.40
N THR A 64 -1.57 -2.97 -11.52
CA THR A 64 -1.71 -3.54 -12.87
C THR A 64 -0.39 -3.46 -13.62
N GLY A 65 -0.09 -4.50 -14.40
CA GLY A 65 1.18 -4.62 -15.11
C GLY A 65 2.18 -5.50 -14.37
N ASN A 66 3.20 -5.97 -15.10
CA ASN A 66 4.24 -6.86 -14.56
C ASN A 66 5.62 -6.36 -15.01
N TYR A 67 5.88 -5.06 -14.82
CA TYR A 67 7.18 -4.49 -15.12
C TYR A 67 8.22 -5.08 -14.15
N PRO A 68 9.36 -5.60 -14.64
CA PRO A 68 10.35 -6.23 -13.77
C PRO A 68 11.04 -5.21 -12.85
N GLY A 69 11.62 -5.68 -11.75
CA GLY A 69 12.50 -4.88 -10.90
C GLY A 69 11.87 -4.24 -9.67
N LYS A 70 10.63 -4.59 -9.31
CA LYS A 70 10.04 -4.13 -8.05
C LYS A 70 10.82 -4.58 -6.82
N ALA A 71 10.87 -3.74 -5.80
CA ALA A 71 11.49 -4.05 -4.53
C ALA A 71 10.80 -5.24 -3.84
N ARG A 72 11.60 -6.16 -3.31
CA ARG A 72 11.18 -7.36 -2.59
C ARG A 72 11.53 -7.29 -1.11
N THR A 73 12.37 -6.34 -0.73
CA THR A 73 12.83 -6.13 0.64
C THR A 73 12.81 -4.64 0.99
N ALA A 74 12.77 -4.33 2.27
CA ALA A 74 12.87 -2.96 2.76
C ALA A 74 14.20 -2.29 2.36
N ASP A 75 15.27 -3.07 2.23
CA ASP A 75 16.58 -2.57 1.79
C ASP A 75 16.56 -2.18 0.31
N GLU A 76 15.96 -3.00 -0.56
CA GLU A 76 15.78 -2.66 -1.98
C GLU A 76 14.91 -1.40 -2.13
N LEU A 77 13.80 -1.30 -1.40
CA LEU A 77 12.93 -0.12 -1.47
C LEU A 77 13.63 1.15 -0.99
N ARG A 78 14.47 1.08 0.05
CA ARG A 78 15.30 2.21 0.47
C ARG A 78 16.28 2.64 -0.62
N GLN A 79 16.90 1.69 -1.32
CA GLN A 79 17.81 1.97 -2.43
C GLN A 79 17.07 2.62 -3.61
N ASP A 80 15.88 2.15 -3.94
CA ASP A 80 15.04 2.75 -4.97
C ASP A 80 14.68 4.20 -4.64
N VAL A 81 14.35 4.48 -3.37
CA VAL A 81 14.08 5.84 -2.91
C VAL A 81 15.34 6.71 -2.95
N ASP A 82 16.51 6.15 -2.60
CA ASP A 82 17.77 6.89 -2.70
C ASP A 82 18.08 7.27 -4.15
N GLN A 83 17.83 6.38 -5.10
CA GLN A 83 17.96 6.67 -6.53
C GLN A 83 16.96 7.74 -6.98
N LEU A 84 15.69 7.64 -6.57
CA LEU A 84 14.66 8.65 -6.84
C LEU A 84 15.10 10.05 -6.38
N ARG A 85 15.75 10.13 -5.22
CA ARG A 85 16.24 11.40 -4.65
C ARG A 85 17.39 12.05 -5.42
N THR A 86 18.10 11.30 -6.27
CA THR A 86 19.07 11.90 -7.20
C THR A 86 18.38 12.61 -8.37
N LEU A 87 17.11 12.27 -8.63
CA LEU A 87 16.33 12.76 -9.77
C LEU A 87 15.35 13.87 -9.39
N VAL A 88 14.90 13.90 -8.13
CA VAL A 88 13.90 14.86 -7.63
C VAL A 88 14.56 15.83 -6.65
N SER A 89 14.36 17.12 -6.89
CA SER A 89 14.86 18.20 -6.03
C SER A 89 13.80 18.72 -5.07
N GLY A 90 14.23 19.30 -3.95
CA GLY A 90 13.36 19.88 -2.93
C GLY A 90 13.24 19.04 -1.66
N LYS A 91 12.33 19.43 -0.77
CA LYS A 91 12.10 18.70 0.48
C LYS A 91 11.33 17.41 0.22
N PHE A 92 11.76 16.35 0.89
CA PHE A 92 11.26 15.01 0.66
C PHE A 92 10.73 14.41 1.96
N ARG A 93 9.55 13.81 1.88
CA ARG A 93 8.97 12.96 2.92
C ARG A 93 8.67 11.59 2.34
N PHE A 94 8.63 10.59 3.21
CA PHE A 94 8.30 9.23 2.84
C PHE A 94 7.15 8.71 3.70
N ALA A 95 6.05 8.35 3.05
CA ALA A 95 4.85 7.88 3.70
C ALA A 95 4.84 6.36 3.75
N LEU A 96 5.02 5.83 4.96
CA LEU A 96 5.04 4.40 5.24
C LEU A 96 3.65 3.88 5.54
N HIS A 97 3.43 2.62 5.20
CA HIS A 97 2.28 1.84 5.68
C HIS A 97 2.70 0.82 6.74
N ALA A 98 1.78 0.47 7.64
CA ALA A 98 2.05 -0.51 8.70
C ALA A 98 2.54 -1.87 8.19
N ILE A 99 2.17 -2.28 6.97
CA ILE A 99 2.65 -3.53 6.33
C ILE A 99 4.12 -3.48 5.89
N TYR A 100 4.79 -2.33 5.95
CA TYR A 100 6.23 -2.18 5.63
C TYR A 100 7.12 -2.36 6.88
N LEU A 101 6.54 -2.88 7.97
CA LEU A 101 7.29 -3.22 9.16
C LEU A 101 8.42 -4.21 8.88
N GLU A 102 9.53 -4.08 9.59
CA GLU A 102 10.66 -5.00 9.53
C GLU A 102 10.70 -5.82 10.83
N SER A 103 10.50 -7.13 10.71
CA SER A 103 10.55 -8.07 11.84
C SER A 103 11.00 -9.45 11.40
N GLU A 104 11.76 -10.13 12.26
CA GLU A 104 12.15 -11.52 12.02
C GLU A 104 10.97 -12.48 12.15
N GLN A 105 10.05 -12.21 13.07
CA GLN A 105 8.86 -13.01 13.31
C GLN A 105 7.59 -12.30 12.81
N PRO A 106 6.54 -13.04 12.43
CA PRO A 106 5.23 -12.45 12.15
C PRO A 106 4.72 -11.63 13.35
N VAL A 107 4.27 -10.40 13.09
CA VAL A 107 3.70 -9.51 14.12
C VAL A 107 2.25 -9.24 13.77
N ASP A 108 1.33 -9.33 14.74
CA ASP A 108 -0.05 -8.90 14.51
C ASP A 108 -0.13 -7.39 14.31
N ARG A 109 -0.96 -6.92 13.39
CA ARG A 109 -1.11 -5.48 13.11
C ARG A 109 -1.49 -4.66 14.35
N ARG A 110 -2.14 -5.26 15.36
CA ARG A 110 -2.49 -4.62 16.64
C ARG A 110 -1.31 -4.50 17.60
N GLU A 111 -0.26 -5.27 17.35
CA GLU A 111 0.95 -5.35 18.18
C GLU A 111 2.15 -4.66 17.52
N ILE A 112 1.93 -3.95 16.41
CA ILE A 112 2.97 -3.14 15.78
C ILE A 112 3.43 -2.03 16.73
N ARG A 113 4.74 -1.92 16.90
CA ARG A 113 5.42 -0.95 17.77
C ARG A 113 6.56 -0.23 17.01
N PRO A 114 7.12 0.86 17.58
CA PRO A 114 8.19 1.63 16.94
C PRO A 114 9.44 0.81 16.58
N GLU A 115 9.74 -0.28 17.31
CA GLU A 115 10.94 -1.09 17.05
C GLU A 115 10.90 -1.72 15.65
N HIS A 116 9.71 -2.06 15.13
CA HIS A 116 9.55 -2.60 13.78
C HIS A 116 9.78 -1.57 12.66
N PHE A 117 9.97 -0.29 13.02
CA PHE A 117 10.29 0.81 12.10
C PHE A 117 11.61 1.51 12.48
N ALA A 118 12.42 0.91 13.36
CA ALA A 118 13.67 1.51 13.81
C ALA A 118 14.65 1.73 12.64
N ARG A 119 14.76 0.76 11.72
CA ARG A 119 15.60 0.86 10.52
C ARG A 119 15.12 1.95 9.56
N TRP A 120 13.80 2.04 9.34
CA TRP A 120 13.20 3.14 8.58
C TRP A 120 13.51 4.51 9.19
N THR A 121 13.37 4.63 10.51
CA THR A 121 13.65 5.88 11.23
C THR A 121 15.14 6.27 11.14
N ALA A 122 16.04 5.29 11.30
CA ALA A 122 17.48 5.50 11.17
C ALA A 122 17.86 5.96 9.75
N TRP A 123 17.36 5.24 8.72
CA TRP A 123 17.56 5.59 7.31
C TRP A 123 17.04 6.99 6.98
N ALA A 124 15.84 7.33 7.45
CA ALA A 124 15.24 8.63 7.19
C ALA A 124 16.02 9.76 7.88
N LYS A 125 16.46 9.55 9.13
CA LYS A 125 17.26 10.52 9.89
C LYS A 125 18.60 10.79 9.20
N ASP A 126 19.31 9.75 8.79
CA ASP A 126 20.60 9.85 8.08
C ASP A 126 20.49 10.70 6.81
N ARG A 127 19.33 10.64 6.15
CA ARG A 127 19.07 11.29 4.86
C ARG A 127 18.28 12.60 4.96
N GLY A 128 17.94 13.04 6.18
CA GLY A 128 17.09 14.22 6.41
C GLY A 128 15.67 14.09 5.83
N ILE A 129 15.13 12.87 5.78
CA ILE A 129 13.77 12.59 5.29
C ILE A 129 12.78 12.67 6.44
N GLY A 130 11.66 13.36 6.22
CA GLY A 130 10.51 13.27 7.13
C GLY A 130 9.70 11.99 6.88
N LEU A 131 9.28 11.30 7.93
CA LEU A 131 8.41 10.13 7.81
C LEU A 131 6.96 10.49 8.11
N ASP A 132 6.05 10.00 7.26
CA ASP A 132 4.61 9.92 7.49
C ASP A 132 4.23 8.45 7.73
N PHE A 133 3.13 8.21 8.44
CA PHE A 133 2.72 6.85 8.79
C PHE A 133 1.23 6.62 8.58
N ASN A 134 0.91 5.46 8.00
CA ASN A 134 -0.45 5.03 7.70
C ASN A 134 -0.70 3.64 8.28
N PRO A 135 -1.75 3.46 9.11
CA PRO A 135 -2.19 2.12 9.45
C PRO A 135 -2.71 1.39 8.19
N THR A 136 -2.54 0.07 8.12
CA THR A 136 -2.98 -0.72 6.96
C THR A 136 -4.22 -1.55 7.28
N PHE A 137 -5.34 -1.14 6.69
CA PHE A 137 -6.67 -1.73 6.89
C PHE A 137 -7.20 -2.49 5.67
N LEU A 138 -6.36 -2.82 4.69
CA LEU A 138 -6.80 -3.60 3.53
C LEU A 138 -7.16 -5.03 3.98
N PRO A 139 -8.37 -5.53 3.59
CA PRO A 139 -8.90 -6.79 4.07
C PRO A 139 -8.09 -8.01 3.61
N ILE A 140 -7.37 -8.56 4.57
CA ILE A 140 -6.86 -9.94 4.52
C ILE A 140 -8.01 -10.94 4.78
N ARG A 141 -7.84 -12.21 4.42
CA ARG A 141 -8.84 -13.32 4.45
C ARG A 141 -9.80 -13.39 5.65
N TRP A 142 -9.46 -12.83 6.82
CA TRP A 142 -10.29 -12.76 8.02
C TRP A 142 -11.21 -11.53 8.13
N GLN A 143 -11.03 -10.51 7.28
CA GLN A 143 -11.89 -9.32 7.17
C GLN A 143 -12.78 -9.44 5.93
N ARG A 144 -13.75 -10.38 5.96
CA ARG A 144 -14.69 -10.60 4.83
C ARG A 144 -15.69 -9.46 4.63
N THR A 145 -15.82 -8.56 5.59
CA THR A 145 -16.69 -7.38 5.51
C THR A 145 -15.85 -6.14 5.25
N ALA A 146 -16.13 -5.42 4.16
CA ALA A 146 -15.49 -4.16 3.75
C ALA A 146 -15.74 -2.97 4.71
N LEU A 147 -16.09 -3.25 5.97
CA LEU A 147 -16.44 -2.29 7.01
C LEU A 147 -15.49 -2.50 8.19
N LEU A 148 -14.46 -1.65 8.28
CA LEU A 148 -13.44 -1.73 9.34
C LEU A 148 -13.68 -0.76 10.50
N PHE A 149 -14.11 0.47 10.20
CA PHE A 149 -14.39 1.50 11.21
C PHE A 149 -15.88 1.62 11.54
N HIS A 150 -16.73 0.91 10.82
CA HIS A 150 -18.13 0.80 11.19
C HIS A 150 -18.27 -0.38 12.14
N PRO A 151 -18.86 -0.20 13.32
CA PRO A 151 -19.06 -1.31 14.24
C PRO A 151 -19.83 -2.41 13.51
N PRO A 152 -19.48 -3.69 13.70
CA PRO A 152 -20.41 -4.74 13.29
C PRO A 152 -21.75 -4.44 13.97
N MET A 153 -22.87 -4.60 13.25
CA MET A 153 -24.16 -4.72 13.93
C MET A 153 -23.95 -5.70 15.08
N ARG A 154 -24.13 -5.23 16.32
CA ARG A 154 -23.99 -6.06 17.53
C ARG A 154 -24.70 -7.37 17.22
N LYS A 155 -23.97 -8.49 17.21
CA LYS A 155 -24.66 -9.78 17.32
C LYS A 155 -25.38 -9.71 18.66
N SER A 156 -26.69 -9.53 18.59
CA SER A 156 -27.58 -9.59 19.75
C SER A 156 -27.23 -10.87 20.51
N ALA A 157 -26.70 -10.71 21.72
CA ALA A 157 -26.57 -11.78 22.68
C ALA A 157 -27.98 -12.04 23.25
N ASN A 158 -28.82 -12.74 22.47
CA ASN A 158 -29.92 -13.60 22.93
C ASN A 158 -30.81 -14.01 21.75
N SER A 159 -30.62 -15.23 21.28
CA SER A 159 -31.72 -16.20 21.18
C SER A 159 -31.09 -17.58 21.04
N GLY A 160 -31.29 -18.42 22.05
CA GLY A 160 -30.88 -19.81 22.02
C GLY A 160 -31.60 -20.53 20.88
N LEU A 161 -30.84 -20.89 19.85
CA LEU A 161 -31.25 -21.88 18.86
C LEU A 161 -30.01 -22.70 18.53
N THR A 162 -29.84 -23.76 19.30
CA THR A 162 -28.90 -24.84 19.01
C THR A 162 -29.29 -25.44 17.67
N MET A 163 -28.52 -25.18 16.61
CA MET A 163 -28.65 -25.96 15.38
C MET A 163 -28.08 -27.36 15.68
N GLN A 164 -28.97 -28.32 15.94
CA GLN A 164 -28.63 -29.73 15.83
C GLN A 164 -28.25 -30.02 14.38
N LYS A 165 -27.10 -30.66 14.20
CA LYS A 165 -26.64 -31.20 12.92
C LYS A 165 -27.57 -32.37 12.55
N PRO A 166 -28.26 -32.39 11.40
CA PRO A 166 -29.05 -33.55 11.04
C PRO A 166 -28.11 -34.74 10.78
N ALA A 167 -28.42 -35.87 11.40
CA ALA A 167 -27.74 -37.14 11.19
C ALA A 167 -27.90 -37.57 9.73
N ALA A 168 -26.81 -37.96 9.09
CA ALA A 168 -26.84 -38.57 7.77
C ALA A 168 -27.53 -39.93 7.88
N GLN A 169 -28.75 -40.05 7.32
CA GLN A 169 -29.37 -41.35 7.08
C GLN A 169 -28.78 -41.92 5.79
N SER A 170 -28.02 -43.01 5.93
CA SER A 170 -27.61 -43.88 4.84
C SER A 170 -28.82 -44.66 4.35
N VAL A 171 -29.26 -44.40 3.12
CA VAL A 171 -30.23 -45.27 2.43
C VAL A 171 -29.45 -46.20 1.51
N THR A 172 -29.39 -47.46 1.90
CA THR A 172 -28.97 -48.59 1.08
C THR A 172 -30.07 -48.88 0.04
N ALA A 173 -29.73 -48.85 -1.25
CA ALA A 173 -30.62 -49.34 -2.30
C ALA A 173 -30.40 -50.85 -2.47
N SER A 174 -31.44 -51.65 -2.20
CA SER A 174 -31.51 -53.07 -2.54
C SER A 174 -32.61 -53.31 -3.56
N ASP A 175 -32.21 -53.85 -4.71
CA ASP A 175 -32.84 -54.86 -5.56
C ASP A 175 -34.31 -54.73 -6.02
N GLY A 176 -34.47 -54.83 -7.35
CA GLY A 176 -35.24 -55.93 -7.91
C GLY A 176 -36.45 -55.60 -8.79
N ASN A 177 -36.28 -55.83 -10.11
CA ASN A 177 -37.23 -56.42 -11.07
C ASN A 177 -38.60 -55.72 -11.32
N SER A 178 -39.20 -55.68 -12.52
CA SER A 178 -38.85 -56.05 -13.89
C SER A 178 -40.09 -55.81 -14.77
N ALA A 179 -39.87 -55.39 -16.03
CA ALA A 179 -40.66 -55.73 -17.24
C ALA A 179 -42.03 -55.02 -17.49
N PRO A 180 -42.55 -54.96 -18.75
CA PRO A 180 -41.85 -54.82 -20.05
C PRO A 180 -42.63 -54.07 -21.19
N LEU A 181 -42.03 -54.10 -22.40
CA LEU A 181 -42.56 -54.08 -23.80
C LEU A 181 -42.86 -52.71 -24.48
N VAL A 182 -42.09 -52.36 -25.54
CA VAL A 182 -42.34 -52.49 -27.01
C VAL A 182 -43.07 -51.27 -27.57
N SER A 183 -42.72 -50.63 -28.69
CA SER A 183 -41.97 -51.01 -29.91
C SER A 183 -41.04 -49.90 -30.38
#